data_AF-A0A1B6HG96-F1
#
_entry.id   AF-A0A1B6HG96-F1
#
_cell.length_a   1.000
_cell.length_b   1.000
_cell.length_c   1.000
_cell.angle_alpha   90.00
_cell.angle_beta   90.00
_cell.angle_gamma   90.00
#
_symmetry.space_group_name_H-M   'P 1'
#
loop_
_entity.id
_entity.type
_entity.pdbx_description
1 polymer ?
#
loop_
_entity_poly.entity_id
_entity_poly.type
_entity_poly.pdbx_seq_one_letter_code
_entity_poly.pdbx_strand_id
1 'polypeptide(L)'
;GKKSKLEYAIYPAPQVSTAVVEPYNSILTTHTTLEHSDCAFMADNEAIYDICRRNLDIERPTYTNLNRLLGQIVSSITASLRFDGALNVDLTEFQTNLVPYPRIHFPLVTYAPVISAEKAYHEQLSVGEITNACFEPANQMVKCDPRHGKYMACCVLYRGDVVPKDVNAAIATIKTKRTIQFVDWCP
;
A
#
# COMPACT_ATOMS: atom_id res chain seq x y z
N GLY A 1 14.78 -19.56 8.95
CA GLY A 1 15.43 -18.94 10.13
C GLY A 1 14.38 -18.19 10.94
N LYS A 2 14.63 -17.90 12.23
CA LYS A 2 13.66 -17.22 13.13
C LYS A 2 13.46 -15.71 12.86
N LYS A 3 14.04 -15.17 11.78
CA LYS A 3 13.96 -13.74 11.45
C LYS A 3 12.88 -13.53 10.38
N SER A 4 12.01 -12.54 10.59
CA SER A 4 11.01 -12.13 9.61
C SER A 4 11.68 -11.58 8.34
N LYS A 5 11.19 -12.00 7.18
CA LYS A 5 11.64 -11.55 5.85
C LYS A 5 10.50 -10.84 5.16
N LEU A 6 10.70 -9.55 4.92
CA LEU A 6 9.79 -8.73 4.14
C LEU A 6 10.35 -8.49 2.75
N GLU A 7 9.49 -8.56 1.75
CA GLU A 7 9.82 -8.27 0.36
C GLU A 7 9.05 -7.05 -0.12
N TYR A 8 9.71 -6.21 -0.91
CA TYR A 8 9.08 -5.13 -1.67
C TYR A 8 9.19 -5.50 -3.15
N ALA A 9 8.16 -6.15 -3.67
CA ALA A 9 8.18 -6.76 -4.99
C ALA A 9 7.56 -5.81 -6.02
N ILE A 10 8.36 -5.42 -7.03
CA ILE A 10 7.86 -4.70 -8.20
C ILE A 10 7.31 -5.72 -9.19
N TYR A 11 5.99 -5.79 -9.30
CA TYR A 11 5.29 -6.68 -10.20
C TYR A 11 5.31 -6.11 -11.63
N PRO A 12 5.47 -6.95 -12.66
CA PRO A 12 5.44 -6.50 -14.04
C PRO A 12 4.07 -5.96 -14.40
N ALA A 13 4.07 -4.88 -15.18
CA ALA A 13 2.86 -4.25 -15.66
C ALA A 13 2.60 -4.61 -17.12
N PRO A 14 1.38 -5.00 -17.53
CA PRO A 14 1.10 -5.42 -18.89
C PRO A 14 1.36 -4.33 -19.93
N GLN A 15 1.18 -3.04 -19.60
CA GLN A 15 1.38 -1.92 -20.54
C GLN A 15 2.78 -1.30 -20.48
N VAL A 16 3.54 -1.54 -19.41
CA VAL A 16 4.85 -0.92 -19.15
C VAL A 16 5.97 -1.96 -19.07
N SER A 17 5.71 -3.18 -19.55
CA SER A 17 6.67 -4.26 -19.58
C SER A 17 7.85 -3.92 -20.49
N THR A 18 9.06 -4.04 -19.96
CA THR A 18 10.31 -3.74 -20.68
C THR A 18 10.95 -4.99 -21.30
N ALA A 19 10.60 -6.17 -20.78
CA ALA A 19 11.10 -7.44 -21.26
C ALA A 19 9.97 -8.45 -21.44
N VAL A 20 9.92 -9.07 -22.62
CA VAL A 20 8.93 -10.11 -22.97
C VAL A 20 8.97 -11.35 -22.07
N VAL A 21 10.05 -11.54 -21.32
CA VAL A 21 10.25 -12.67 -20.40
C VAL A 21 9.84 -12.36 -18.95
N GLU A 22 9.34 -11.15 -18.66
CA GLU A 22 8.86 -10.77 -17.34
C GLU A 22 7.84 -11.76 -16.74
N PRO A 23 6.84 -12.27 -17.48
CA PRO A 23 5.90 -13.25 -16.93
C PRO A 23 6.57 -14.54 -16.44
N TYR A 24 7.57 -15.05 -17.17
CA TYR A 24 8.31 -16.26 -16.77
C TYR A 24 9.08 -16.01 -15.48
N ASN A 25 9.80 -14.89 -15.41
CA ASN A 25 10.60 -14.54 -14.25
C ASN A 25 9.74 -14.33 -13.01
N SER A 26 8.59 -13.65 -13.15
CA SER A 26 7.65 -13.40 -12.05
C SER A 26 7.05 -14.70 -11.51
N ILE A 27 6.62 -15.62 -12.37
CA ILE A 27 6.07 -16.90 -11.91
C ILE A 27 7.15 -17.74 -11.21
N LEU A 28 8.34 -17.86 -11.81
CA LEU A 28 9.43 -18.65 -11.25
C LEU A 28 9.88 -18.10 -9.89
N THR A 29 10.08 -16.77 -9.79
CA THR A 29 10.49 -16.15 -8.52
C THR A 29 9.40 -16.33 -7.47
N THR A 30 8.13 -16.03 -7.78
CA THR A 30 7.03 -16.18 -6.83
C THR A 30 6.89 -17.62 -6.34
N HIS A 31 7.05 -18.61 -7.23
CA HIS A 31 7.01 -20.02 -6.82
C HIS A 31 8.10 -20.35 -5.80
N THR A 32 9.34 -19.93 -6.05
CA THR A 32 10.48 -20.21 -5.16
C THR A 32 10.47 -19.40 -3.86
N THR A 33 9.94 -18.18 -3.87
CA THR A 33 9.93 -17.31 -2.68
C THR A 33 8.71 -17.52 -1.78
N LEU A 34 7.65 -18.18 -2.27
CA LEU A 34 6.40 -18.39 -1.54
C LEU A 34 6.59 -19.06 -0.17
N GLU A 35 7.53 -20.00 -0.04
CA GLU A 35 7.79 -20.71 1.23
C GLU A 35 8.87 -20.02 2.08
N HIS A 36 9.44 -18.92 1.58
CA HIS A 36 10.60 -18.27 2.17
C HIS A 36 10.36 -16.79 2.51
N SER A 37 9.32 -16.17 1.99
CA SER A 37 8.90 -14.80 2.33
C SER A 37 7.82 -14.84 3.41
N ASP A 38 7.90 -13.96 4.40
CA ASP A 38 6.86 -13.86 5.44
C ASP A 38 5.76 -12.87 5.05
N CYS A 39 6.10 -11.84 4.27
CA CYS A 39 5.17 -10.86 3.72
C CYS A 39 5.82 -10.11 2.54
N ALA A 40 5.12 -10.05 1.42
CA ALA A 40 5.57 -9.46 0.17
C ALA A 40 4.65 -8.31 -0.25
N PHE A 41 5.10 -7.08 -0.02
CA PHE A 41 4.41 -5.87 -0.44
C PHE A 41 4.53 -5.73 -1.96
N MET A 42 3.38 -5.80 -2.64
CA MET A 42 3.34 -5.69 -4.10
C MET A 42 3.22 -4.23 -4.53
N ALA A 43 3.96 -3.88 -5.57
CA ALA A 43 3.88 -2.60 -6.24
C ALA A 43 3.95 -2.79 -7.76
N ASP A 44 3.11 -2.09 -8.50
CA ASP A 44 2.96 -2.15 -9.95
C ASP A 44 3.43 -0.82 -10.55
N ASN A 45 4.35 -0.90 -11.50
CA ASN A 45 4.87 0.28 -12.19
C ASN A 45 3.78 1.08 -12.90
N GLU A 46 2.77 0.43 -13.48
CA GLU A 46 1.68 1.11 -14.18
C GLU A 46 0.79 1.88 -13.20
N ALA A 47 0.47 1.29 -12.05
CA ALA A 47 -0.32 1.96 -11.01
C ALA A 47 0.41 3.20 -10.45
N ILE A 48 1.71 3.07 -10.16
CA ILE A 48 2.54 4.18 -9.67
C ILE A 48 2.68 5.27 -10.74
N TYR A 49 2.82 4.88 -12.02
CA TYR A 49 2.86 5.80 -13.15
C TYR A 49 1.55 6.61 -13.26
N ASP A 50 0.40 5.93 -13.19
CA ASP A 50 -0.92 6.54 -13.22
C ASP A 50 -1.11 7.54 -12.05
N ILE A 51 -0.67 7.18 -10.84
CA ILE A 51 -0.70 8.06 -9.66
C ILE A 51 0.18 9.29 -9.88
N CYS A 52 1.43 9.13 -10.33
CA CYS A 52 2.31 10.26 -10.60
C CYS A 52 1.74 11.20 -11.66
N ARG A 53 1.14 10.66 -12.73
CA ARG A 53 0.58 11.47 -13.80
C ARG A 53 -0.66 12.25 -13.37
N ARG A 54 -1.57 11.60 -12.64
CA ARG A 54 -2.84 12.21 -12.23
C ARG A 54 -2.72 13.13 -11.02
N ASN A 55 -1.96 12.72 -10.01
CA ASN A 55 -1.94 13.41 -8.72
C ASN A 55 -0.81 14.45 -8.62
N LEU A 56 0.33 14.21 -9.28
CA LEU A 56 1.48 15.11 -9.26
C LEU A 56 1.60 15.99 -10.52
N ASP A 57 0.64 15.85 -11.46
CA ASP A 57 0.59 16.59 -12.72
C ASP A 57 1.86 16.43 -13.59
N ILE A 58 2.54 15.27 -13.47
CA ILE A 58 3.74 14.95 -14.27
C ILE A 58 3.30 14.23 -15.55
N GLU A 59 3.38 14.89 -16.70
CA GLU A 59 2.91 14.31 -17.97
C GLU A 59 3.64 13.02 -18.37
N ARG A 60 4.97 12.96 -18.14
CA ARG A 60 5.82 11.80 -18.43
C ARG A 60 6.68 11.43 -17.20
N PRO A 61 6.12 10.68 -16.24
CA PRO A 61 6.86 10.21 -15.07
C PRO A 61 8.10 9.39 -15.47
N THR A 62 9.24 9.71 -14.87
CA THR A 62 10.49 8.95 -15.02
C THR A 62 10.65 7.96 -13.86
N TYR A 63 11.55 6.98 -13.98
CA TYR A 63 11.86 6.08 -12.86
C TYR A 63 12.32 6.83 -11.59
N THR A 64 12.90 8.03 -11.73
CA THR A 64 13.21 8.87 -10.56
C THR A 64 11.95 9.32 -9.82
N ASN A 65 10.86 9.63 -10.54
CA ASN A 65 9.58 9.97 -9.92
C ASN A 65 8.94 8.76 -9.23
N LEU A 66 8.91 7.62 -9.92
CA LEU A 66 8.37 6.36 -9.39
C LEU A 66 9.13 5.93 -8.12
N ASN A 67 10.46 5.95 -8.17
CA ASN A 67 11.32 5.57 -7.04
C ASN A 67 11.19 6.52 -5.85
N ARG A 68 10.93 7.82 -6.08
CA ARG A 68 10.65 8.76 -4.99
C ARG A 68 9.34 8.43 -4.28
N LEU A 69 8.30 8.08 -5.02
CA LEU A 69 7.02 7.67 -4.44
C LEU A 69 7.17 6.35 -3.66
N LEU A 70 7.81 5.34 -4.27
CA LEU A 70 8.14 4.09 -3.58
C LEU A 70 8.99 4.31 -2.33
N GLY A 71 9.97 5.21 -2.39
CA GLY A 71 10.79 5.56 -1.24
C GLY A 71 9.98 6.13 -0.06
N GLN A 72 8.95 6.93 -0.32
CA GLN A 72 8.05 7.42 0.73
C GLN A 72 7.23 6.30 1.37
N ILE A 73 6.77 5.34 0.56
CA ILE A 73 6.00 4.19 1.03
C ILE A 73 6.86 3.29 1.92
N VAL A 74 8.05 2.90 1.44
CA VAL A 74 8.99 2.08 2.20
C VAL A 74 9.41 2.80 3.49
N SER A 75 9.64 4.12 3.42
CA SER A 75 9.93 4.94 4.59
C SER A 75 8.78 4.93 5.61
N SER A 76 7.53 4.94 5.15
CA SER A 76 6.33 4.93 5.99
C SER A 76 6.10 3.57 6.65
N ILE A 77 6.28 2.47 5.92
CA ILE A 77 6.17 1.10 6.45
C ILE A 77 7.26 0.83 7.49
N THR A 78 8.48 1.32 7.27
CA THR A 78 9.61 1.15 8.19
C THR A 78 9.70 2.24 9.27
N ALA A 79 8.75 3.19 9.32
CA ALA A 79 8.81 4.31 10.25
C ALA A 79 8.68 3.85 11.71
N SER A 80 7.79 2.91 11.98
CA SER A 80 7.53 2.35 13.33
C SER A 80 8.75 1.65 13.95
N LEU A 81 9.72 1.24 13.12
CA LEU A 81 10.98 0.63 13.58
C LEU A 81 12.06 1.66 13.90
N ARG A 82 11.91 2.89 13.39
CA ARG A 82 12.95 3.93 13.40
C ARG A 82 12.62 5.09 14.32
N PHE A 83 11.33 5.32 14.56
CA PHE A 83 10.83 6.42 15.38
C PHE A 83 9.85 5.90 16.40
N ASP A 84 9.78 6.61 17.52
CA ASP A 84 8.74 6.36 18.52
C ASP A 84 7.39 6.93 18.06
N GLY A 85 6.31 6.30 18.51
CA GLY A 85 4.96 6.54 18.06
C GLY A 85 3.94 6.01 19.05
N ALA A 86 2.73 6.58 19.03
CA ALA A 86 1.68 6.21 19.97
C ALA A 86 1.20 4.75 19.81
N LEU A 87 1.36 4.19 18.62
CA LEU A 87 1.09 2.78 18.30
C LEU A 87 2.18 2.28 17.36
N ASN A 88 3.26 1.73 17.92
CA ASN A 88 4.38 1.20 17.14
C ASN A 88 4.05 -0.23 16.69
N VAL A 89 4.06 -0.44 15.36
CA VAL A 89 3.88 -1.76 14.75
C VAL A 89 5.25 -2.38 14.47
N ASP A 90 5.53 -3.55 15.03
CA ASP A 90 6.78 -4.27 14.77
C ASP A 90 6.72 -5.11 13.46
N LEU A 91 7.86 -5.65 13.04
CA LEU A 91 7.92 -6.49 11.82
C LEU A 91 7.13 -7.80 11.93
N THR A 92 6.99 -8.33 13.14
CA THR A 92 6.28 -9.58 13.43
C THR A 92 4.77 -9.35 13.42
N GLU A 93 4.32 -8.16 13.79
CA GLU A 93 2.94 -7.71 13.80
C GLU A 93 2.44 -7.51 12.37
N PHE A 94 3.27 -7.09 11.42
CA PHE A 94 2.87 -7.10 10.01
C PHE A 94 2.46 -8.50 9.55
N GLN A 95 3.25 -9.53 9.88
CA GLN A 95 2.90 -10.91 9.57
C GLN A 95 1.64 -11.33 10.32
N THR A 96 1.58 -11.10 11.63
CA THR A 96 0.47 -11.54 12.48
C THR A 96 -0.86 -10.87 12.12
N ASN A 97 -0.84 -9.59 11.73
CA ASN A 97 -2.04 -8.80 11.46
C ASN A 97 -2.49 -8.86 9.99
N LEU A 98 -1.57 -9.01 9.03
CA LEU A 98 -1.90 -8.97 7.59
C LEU A 98 -1.89 -10.34 6.91
N VAL A 99 -1.31 -11.37 7.52
CA VAL A 99 -1.14 -12.70 6.89
C VAL A 99 -2.01 -13.73 7.62
N PRO A 100 -3.28 -13.90 7.22
CA PRO A 100 -4.17 -14.88 7.87
C PRO A 100 -3.75 -16.33 7.59
N TYR A 101 -3.15 -16.59 6.42
CA TYR A 101 -2.67 -17.90 6.01
C TYR A 101 -1.26 -17.79 5.42
N PRO A 102 -0.35 -18.74 5.68
CA PRO A 102 1.05 -18.64 5.25
C PRO A 102 1.26 -18.42 3.75
N ARG A 103 0.35 -18.88 2.88
CA ARG A 103 0.45 -18.71 1.42
C ARG A 103 -0.20 -17.41 0.90
N ILE A 104 -0.92 -16.69 1.75
CA ILE A 104 -1.64 -15.46 1.41
C ILE A 104 -0.97 -14.29 2.13
N HIS A 105 0.26 -13.98 1.70
CA HIS A 105 1.13 -12.99 2.32
C HIS A 105 1.49 -11.83 1.37
N PHE A 106 0.57 -11.48 0.46
CA PHE A 106 0.75 -10.44 -0.55
C PHE A 106 -0.17 -9.24 -0.30
N PRO A 107 0.08 -8.40 0.72
CA PRO A 107 -0.75 -7.22 0.96
C PRO A 107 -0.60 -6.20 -0.17
N LEU A 108 -1.73 -5.56 -0.49
CA LEU A 108 -1.78 -4.40 -1.37
C LEU A 108 -1.36 -3.16 -0.58
N VAL A 109 -0.57 -2.30 -1.21
CA VAL A 109 -0.12 -1.05 -0.61
C VAL A 109 -0.85 0.13 -1.23
N THR A 110 -1.26 1.07 -0.38
CA THR A 110 -1.83 2.35 -0.78
C THR A 110 -1.14 3.46 0.01
N TYR A 111 -0.96 4.63 -0.59
CA TYR A 111 -0.41 5.80 0.09
C TYR A 111 -1.25 7.04 -0.20
N ALA A 112 -1.52 7.80 0.86
CA ALA A 112 -2.17 9.09 0.78
C ALA A 112 -1.62 10.02 1.87
N PRO A 113 -1.58 11.34 1.61
CA PRO A 113 -1.91 11.99 0.35
C PRO A 113 -0.75 11.95 -0.66
N VAL A 114 -1.10 11.89 -1.95
CA VAL A 114 -0.17 12.18 -3.05
C VAL A 114 -0.72 13.39 -3.77
N ILE A 115 -0.05 14.54 -3.62
CA ILE A 115 -0.47 15.83 -4.18
C ILE A 115 0.75 16.59 -4.70
N SER A 116 0.54 17.41 -5.75
CA SER A 116 1.58 18.30 -6.27
C SER A 116 1.88 19.44 -5.29
N ALA A 117 3.09 20.01 -5.38
CA ALA A 117 3.50 21.11 -4.50
C ALA A 117 2.60 22.34 -4.63
N GLU A 118 2.06 22.60 -5.81
CA GLU A 118 1.14 23.71 -6.07
C GLU A 118 -0.20 23.52 -5.33
N LYS A 119 -0.77 22.31 -5.38
CA LYS A 119 -2.03 21.98 -4.70
C LYS A 119 -1.88 21.94 -3.18
N ALA A 120 -0.71 21.56 -2.67
CA ALA A 120 -0.43 21.46 -1.24
C ALA A 120 -0.56 22.78 -0.47
N TYR A 121 -0.42 23.94 -1.12
CA TYR A 121 -0.62 25.24 -0.47
C TYR A 121 -2.09 25.63 -0.31
N HIS A 122 -3.00 25.00 -1.07
CA HIS A 122 -4.41 25.38 -1.11
C HIS A 122 -5.33 24.36 -0.43
N GLU A 123 -4.86 23.14 -0.20
CA GLU A 123 -5.63 22.06 0.39
C GLU A 123 -5.14 21.73 1.80
N GLN A 124 -6.04 21.83 2.79
CA GLN A 124 -5.86 21.17 4.07
C GLN A 124 -6.60 19.84 4.02
N LEU A 125 -5.87 18.75 4.22
CA LEU A 125 -6.44 17.41 4.20
C LEU A 125 -6.64 16.92 5.64
N SER A 126 -7.90 16.66 5.98
CA SER A 126 -8.26 16.06 7.26
C SER A 126 -7.90 14.56 7.30
N VAL A 127 -7.80 14.00 8.51
CA VAL A 127 -7.60 12.56 8.72
C VAL A 127 -8.66 11.77 7.95
N GLY A 128 -9.93 12.16 8.02
CA GLY A 128 -11.01 11.49 7.31
C GLY A 128 -10.83 11.46 5.79
N GLU A 129 -10.36 12.55 5.18
CA GLU A 129 -10.14 12.64 3.73
C GLU A 129 -8.98 11.76 3.28
N ILE A 130 -7.84 11.80 3.98
CA ILE A 130 -6.69 10.94 3.63
C ILE A 130 -7.00 9.46 3.87
N THR A 131 -7.75 9.12 4.92
CA THR A 131 -8.19 7.74 5.16
C THR A 131 -9.10 7.28 4.03
N ASN A 132 -10.05 8.10 3.60
CA ASN A 132 -10.92 7.78 2.46
C ASN A 132 -10.13 7.57 1.18
N ALA A 133 -9.14 8.43 0.92
CA ALA A 133 -8.27 8.33 -0.25
C ALA A 133 -7.50 7.00 -0.28
N CYS A 134 -7.16 6.40 0.88
CA CYS A 134 -6.49 5.10 0.94
C CYS A 134 -7.36 3.92 0.45
N PHE A 135 -8.68 4.05 0.46
CA PHE A 135 -9.61 3.03 -0.02
C PHE A 135 -10.14 3.30 -1.43
N GLU A 136 -9.72 4.40 -2.06
CA GLU A 136 -10.02 4.65 -3.46
C GLU A 136 -9.10 3.80 -4.36
N PRO A 137 -9.66 3.01 -5.30
CA PRO A 137 -8.86 2.16 -6.21
C PRO A 137 -7.80 2.95 -6.97
N ALA A 138 -8.11 4.22 -7.23
CA ALA A 138 -7.26 5.21 -7.85
C ALA A 138 -5.88 5.37 -7.19
N ASN A 139 -5.75 5.19 -5.88
CA ASN A 139 -4.50 5.43 -5.15
C ASN A 139 -3.73 4.15 -4.82
N GLN A 140 -4.25 2.98 -5.23
CA GLN A 140 -3.59 1.70 -4.98
C GLN A 140 -2.32 1.57 -5.81
N MET A 141 -1.29 0.99 -5.20
CA MET A 141 0.00 0.77 -5.86
C MET A 141 0.01 -0.47 -6.74
N VAL A 142 -1.11 -1.19 -6.85
CA VAL A 142 -1.28 -2.36 -7.72
C VAL A 142 -2.56 -2.16 -8.51
N LYS A 143 -2.52 -2.44 -9.81
CA LYS A 143 -3.69 -2.29 -10.67
C LYS A 143 -4.66 -3.45 -10.47
N CYS A 144 -5.49 -3.34 -9.44
CA CYS A 144 -6.61 -4.24 -9.19
C CYS A 144 -7.82 -3.45 -8.71
N ASP A 145 -9.03 -3.95 -8.99
CA ASP A 145 -10.24 -3.37 -8.40
C ASP A 145 -10.57 -4.10 -7.09
N PRO A 146 -10.37 -3.48 -5.90
CA PRO A 146 -10.65 -4.10 -4.62
C PRO A 146 -12.14 -4.41 -4.42
N ARG A 147 -13.03 -3.77 -5.19
CA ARG A 147 -14.48 -3.94 -5.08
C ARG A 147 -14.96 -5.29 -5.63
N HIS A 148 -14.14 -5.94 -6.45
CA HIS A 148 -14.37 -7.32 -6.90
C HIS A 148 -13.87 -8.37 -5.89
N GLY A 149 -13.22 -7.94 -4.80
CA GLY A 149 -12.69 -8.81 -3.76
C GLY A 149 -13.27 -8.50 -2.39
N LYS A 150 -12.63 -9.08 -1.36
CA LYS A 150 -12.89 -8.78 0.04
C LYS A 150 -11.59 -8.56 0.78
N TYR A 151 -11.59 -7.61 1.70
CA TYR A 151 -10.46 -7.35 2.59
C TYR A 151 -10.41 -8.43 3.68
N MET A 152 -9.28 -9.13 3.77
CA MET A 152 -9.02 -10.09 4.85
C MET A 152 -8.42 -9.43 6.09
N ALA A 153 -7.65 -8.37 5.88
CA ALA A 153 -7.01 -7.56 6.90
C ALA A 153 -6.71 -6.18 6.31
N CYS A 154 -6.57 -5.19 7.19
CA CYS A 154 -6.15 -3.84 6.80
C CYS A 154 -5.34 -3.21 7.94
N CYS A 155 -4.21 -2.60 7.60
CA CYS A 155 -3.40 -1.80 8.51
C CYS A 155 -3.27 -0.40 7.92
N VAL A 156 -3.54 0.62 8.73
CA VAL A 156 -3.40 2.03 8.32
C VAL A 156 -2.35 2.68 9.21
N LEU A 157 -1.23 3.04 8.60
CA LEU A 157 -0.08 3.65 9.28
C LEU A 157 -0.15 5.17 9.12
N TYR A 158 -0.65 5.86 10.14
CA TYR A 158 -0.69 7.32 10.16
C TYR A 158 0.65 7.92 10.58
N ARG A 159 0.98 9.08 10.02
CA ARG A 159 2.19 9.84 10.37
C ARG A 159 1.91 11.33 10.34
N GLY A 160 2.42 12.05 11.34
CA GLY A 160 2.26 13.51 11.48
C GLY A 160 1.38 13.88 12.66
N ASP A 161 0.80 15.07 12.60
CA ASP A 161 -0.15 15.56 13.61
C ASP A 161 -1.51 14.89 13.42
N VAL A 162 -1.69 13.74 14.07
CA VAL A 162 -2.87 12.88 13.90
C VAL A 162 -3.48 12.59 15.26
N VAL A 163 -4.70 13.06 15.45
CA VAL A 163 -5.46 12.86 16.69
C VAL A 163 -6.13 11.47 16.67
N PRO A 164 -5.89 10.59 17.66
CA PRO A 164 -6.47 9.24 17.69
C PRO A 164 -8.00 9.19 17.62
N LYS A 165 -8.68 10.22 18.16
CA LYS A 165 -10.14 10.35 18.07
C LYS A 165 -10.62 10.46 16.63
N ASP A 166 -9.93 11.25 15.80
CA ASP A 166 -10.31 11.48 14.41
C ASP A 166 -10.01 10.26 13.55
N VAL A 167 -8.94 9.53 13.87
CA VAL A 167 -8.64 8.22 13.26
C VAL A 167 -9.78 7.24 13.50
N ASN A 168 -10.26 7.12 14.74
CA ASN A 168 -11.36 6.21 15.09
C ASN A 168 -12.66 6.60 14.35
N ALA A 169 -12.97 7.90 14.24
CA ALA A 169 -14.11 8.39 13.50
C ALA A 169 -14.00 8.11 11.98
N ALA A 170 -12.81 8.29 11.40
CA ALA A 170 -12.53 8.01 10.00
C ALA A 170 -12.69 6.50 9.69
N ILE A 171 -12.13 5.62 10.54
CA ILE A 171 -12.25 4.16 10.38
C ILE A 171 -13.71 3.71 10.54
N ALA A 172 -14.45 4.26 11.51
CA ALA A 172 -15.87 3.96 11.68
C ALA A 172 -16.66 4.32 10.41
N THR A 173 -16.36 5.47 9.80
CA THR A 173 -16.98 5.89 8.53
C THR A 173 -16.65 4.91 7.40
N ILE A 174 -15.40 4.49 7.26
CA ILE A 174 -14.96 3.49 6.28
C ILE A 174 -15.74 2.17 6.41
N LYS A 175 -15.90 1.66 7.63
CA LYS A 175 -16.62 0.38 7.87
C LYS A 175 -18.09 0.43 7.45
N THR A 176 -18.70 1.61 7.34
CA THR A 176 -20.10 1.75 6.88
C THR A 176 -20.26 1.80 5.36
N LYS A 177 -19.17 1.98 4.59
CA LYS A 177 -19.22 2.07 3.13
C LYS A 177 -19.46 0.70 2.50
N ARG A 178 -20.55 0.57 1.74
CA ARG A 178 -20.92 -0.68 1.03
C ARG A 178 -19.90 -1.17 0.01
N THR A 179 -19.06 -0.27 -0.51
CA THR A 179 -18.01 -0.58 -1.49
C THR A 179 -16.79 -1.25 -0.86
N ILE A 180 -16.68 -1.25 0.47
CA ILE A 180 -15.56 -1.82 1.21
C ILE A 180 -16.09 -3.03 1.97
N GLN A 181 -15.80 -4.21 1.44
CA GLN A 181 -16.31 -5.46 1.99
C GLN A 181 -15.18 -6.22 2.66
N PHE A 182 -15.35 -6.53 3.94
CA PHE A 182 -14.45 -7.43 4.68
C PHE A 182 -14.96 -8.87 4.61
N VAL A 183 -14.06 -9.82 4.82
CA VAL A 183 -14.44 -11.22 5.05
C VAL A 183 -15.21 -11.36 6.36
N ASP A 184 -16.10 -12.34 6.43
CA ASP A 184 -17.03 -12.56 7.55
C ASP A 184 -16.36 -13.08 8.83
N TRP A 185 -15.22 -13.76 8.69
CA TRP A 185 -14.45 -14.31 9.80
C TRP A 185 -13.42 -13.32 10.38
N CYS A 186 -13.25 -12.13 9.77
CA CYS A 186 -12.37 -11.08 10.27
C CYS A 186 -13.20 -10.01 11.02
N PRO A 187 -12.85 -9.64 12.26
CA PRO A 187 -13.62 -8.71 13.10
C PRO A 187 -13.60 -7.22 12.67
#